data_AF-A0A1M6ME98-F1
#
_entry.id   AF-A0A1M6ME98-F1
#
_cell.length_a   1.000
_cell.length_b   1.000
_cell.length_c   1.000
_cell.angle_alpha   90.00
_cell.angle_beta   90.00
_cell.angle_gamma   90.00
#
_symmetry.space_group_name_H-M   'P 1'
#
loop_
_entity.id
_entity.type
_entity.pdbx_description
1 polymer ?
#
loop_
_entity_poly.entity_id
_entity_poly.type
_entity_poly.pdbx_seq_one_letter_code
_entity_poly.pdbx_strand_id
1 'polypeptide(L)'
;MKCDRCKKNDVRIIMQGIGNYCLDCSNEIMAEELGIDLLKEFNNQLTVIDELGKEHVFEIKNYLMPHLSKWLAVEEGGYVFEVLVGTHDSQQSGLEALKAKIVKALSYKSLRASDNRHFIESNIIVDDQQYGLKSIGTGTIYADAFSGDADDCGIVIDGKYVSFSDFGRMTSAFEGFVLEYQFRDAADEPLGKNMALKKVDVSKEAVIFRFDRYQRWLLIDDELPRENENEYLQVMKECIDDLDLMIMADFRDECRQVAEHMKSKLEKVETESSVLIIRLLDEIDRITWFLFMDE
;
A
#
# COMPACT_ATOMS: atom_id res chain seq x y z
N MET A 1 -5.70 -15.28 -26.27
CA MET A 1 -6.76 -14.58 -27.03
C MET A 1 -6.23 -13.19 -27.39
N LYS A 2 -6.59 -12.63 -28.56
CA LYS A 2 -6.14 -11.29 -28.99
C LYS A 2 -7.17 -10.22 -28.63
N CYS A 3 -6.69 -9.02 -28.34
CA CYS A 3 -7.51 -7.85 -27.97
C CYS A 3 -8.55 -7.53 -29.05
N ASP A 4 -9.79 -7.27 -28.62
CA ASP A 4 -10.92 -7.00 -29.52
C ASP A 4 -10.83 -5.65 -30.22
N ARG A 5 -10.10 -4.67 -29.66
CA ARG A 5 -9.89 -3.33 -30.24
C ARG A 5 -8.68 -3.31 -31.18
N CYS A 6 -7.47 -3.59 -30.68
CA CYS A 6 -6.25 -3.45 -31.48
C CYS A 6 -5.88 -4.68 -32.32
N LYS A 7 -6.45 -5.86 -32.02
CA LYS A 7 -6.17 -7.16 -32.67
C LYS A 7 -4.68 -7.60 -32.66
N LYS A 8 -3.82 -6.92 -31.90
CA LYS A 8 -2.36 -7.17 -31.84
C LYS A 8 -1.93 -7.78 -30.50
N ASN A 9 -2.25 -7.08 -29.42
CA ASN A 9 -1.81 -7.44 -28.07
C ASN A 9 -2.69 -8.56 -27.48
N ASP A 10 -2.13 -9.32 -26.55
CA ASP A 10 -2.88 -10.35 -25.84
C ASP A 10 -3.89 -9.74 -24.87
N VAL A 11 -5.03 -10.42 -24.73
CA VAL A 11 -6.08 -10.04 -23.78
C VAL A 11 -5.53 -10.12 -22.36
N ARG A 12 -5.76 -9.05 -21.59
CA ARG A 12 -5.44 -8.95 -20.16
C ARG A 12 -6.66 -8.60 -19.32
N ILE A 13 -7.66 -7.96 -19.92
CA ILE A 13 -8.88 -7.50 -19.25
C ILE A 13 -10.10 -8.08 -19.97
N ILE A 14 -11.01 -8.67 -19.20
CA ILE A 14 -12.31 -9.17 -19.69
C ILE A 14 -13.38 -8.27 -19.08
N MET A 15 -14.05 -7.47 -19.92
CA MET A 15 -15.18 -6.66 -19.51
C MET A 15 -16.46 -7.38 -19.89
N GLN A 16 -17.15 -7.94 -18.91
CA GLN A 16 -18.36 -8.75 -19.15
C GLN A 16 -19.40 -7.94 -19.94
N GLY A 17 -19.86 -8.50 -21.05
CA GLY A 17 -20.85 -7.87 -21.94
C GLY A 17 -20.30 -6.77 -22.87
N ILE A 18 -19.03 -6.39 -22.74
CA ILE A 18 -18.40 -5.33 -23.56
C ILE A 18 -17.37 -5.95 -24.53
N GLY A 19 -16.42 -6.73 -24.01
CA GLY A 19 -15.38 -7.36 -24.84
C GLY A 19 -14.11 -7.74 -24.08
N ASN A 20 -13.12 -8.24 -24.81
CA ASN A 20 -11.83 -8.69 -24.29
C ASN A 20 -10.71 -7.78 -24.77
N TYR A 21 -10.02 -7.09 -23.87
CA TYR A 21 -9.07 -6.04 -24.23
C TYR A 21 -7.67 -6.32 -23.70
N CYS A 22 -6.65 -5.81 -24.40
CA CYS A 22 -5.33 -5.63 -23.80
C CYS A 22 -5.37 -4.45 -22.83
N LEU A 23 -4.34 -4.33 -21.99
CA LEU A 23 -4.27 -3.29 -20.96
C LEU A 23 -4.38 -1.88 -21.55
N ASP A 24 -3.61 -1.57 -22.59
CA ASP A 24 -3.63 -0.25 -23.23
C ASP A 24 -5.02 0.14 -23.73
N CYS A 25 -5.67 -0.74 -24.51
CA CYS A 25 -7.00 -0.49 -25.05
C CYS A 25 -8.07 -0.40 -23.95
N SER A 26 -7.94 -1.19 -22.89
CA SER A 26 -8.82 -1.11 -21.71
C SER A 26 -8.70 0.26 -21.04
N ASN A 27 -7.47 0.71 -20.81
CA ASN A 27 -7.21 2.01 -20.18
C ASN A 27 -7.66 3.17 -21.07
N GLU A 28 -7.50 3.08 -22.40
CA GLU A 28 -8.04 4.07 -23.34
C GLU A 28 -9.57 4.18 -23.23
N ILE A 29 -10.29 3.05 -23.22
CA ILE A 29 -11.75 3.03 -23.05
C ILE A 29 -12.12 3.68 -21.71
N MET A 30 -11.46 3.27 -20.62
CA MET A 30 -11.75 3.80 -19.30
C MET A 30 -11.44 5.29 -19.18
N ALA A 31 -10.36 5.76 -19.80
CA ALA A 31 -9.99 7.17 -19.81
C ALA A 31 -11.01 8.03 -20.58
N GLU A 32 -11.50 7.53 -21.72
CA GLU A 32 -12.56 8.17 -22.52
C GLU A 32 -13.86 8.29 -21.69
N GLU A 33 -14.28 7.22 -21.01
CA GLU A 33 -15.50 7.21 -20.17
C GLU A 33 -15.41 8.13 -18.95
N LEU A 34 -14.23 8.21 -18.32
CA LEU A 34 -14.02 9.02 -17.11
C LEU A 34 -13.59 10.47 -17.42
N GLY A 35 -13.34 10.79 -18.68
CA GLY A 35 -12.89 12.13 -19.10
C GLY A 35 -11.51 12.50 -18.53
N ILE A 36 -10.60 11.53 -18.41
CA ILE A 36 -9.26 11.74 -17.83
C ILE A 36 -8.15 11.65 -18.88
N ASP A 37 -7.08 12.40 -18.65
CA ASP A 37 -5.88 12.33 -19.49
C ASP A 37 -5.00 11.13 -19.09
N LEU A 38 -4.94 10.13 -19.97
CA LEU A 38 -4.09 8.96 -19.77
C LEU A 38 -2.62 9.31 -19.97
N LEU A 39 -1.75 8.88 -19.04
CA LEU A 39 -0.30 8.91 -19.23
C LEU A 39 0.11 7.83 -20.24
N LYS A 40 0.11 8.20 -21.52
CA LYS A 40 0.37 7.27 -22.63
C LYS A 40 1.84 6.88 -22.79
N GLU A 41 2.76 7.78 -22.44
CA GLU A 41 4.19 7.58 -22.63
C GLU A 41 4.90 7.60 -21.27
N PHE A 42 5.27 6.43 -20.79
CA PHE A 42 6.19 6.26 -19.67
C PHE A 42 7.11 5.08 -19.94
N ASN A 43 8.27 5.08 -19.29
CA ASN A 43 9.16 3.92 -19.34
C ASN A 43 8.52 2.77 -18.56
N ASN A 44 8.08 1.74 -19.27
CA ASN A 44 7.47 0.54 -18.71
C ASN A 44 8.51 -0.42 -18.11
N GLN A 45 9.79 -0.09 -18.16
CA GLN A 45 10.85 -0.78 -17.47
C GLN A 45 11.55 0.15 -16.47
N LEU A 46 11.77 -0.35 -15.26
CA LEU A 46 12.54 0.35 -14.23
C LEU A 46 13.63 -0.56 -13.71
N THR A 47 14.87 -0.06 -13.78
CA THR A 47 16.02 -0.73 -13.17
C THR A 47 16.40 -0.01 -11.88
N VAL A 48 16.50 -0.76 -10.78
CA VAL A 48 16.91 -0.24 -9.47
C VAL A 48 17.99 -1.16 -8.90
N ILE A 49 19.00 -0.57 -8.27
CA ILE A 49 20.07 -1.32 -7.58
C ILE A 49 19.75 -1.33 -6.09
N ASP A 50 19.77 -2.50 -5.46
CA ASP A 50 19.50 -2.66 -4.03
C ASP A 50 20.70 -2.30 -3.14
N GLU A 51 20.51 -2.36 -1.82
CA GLU A 51 21.57 -2.07 -0.84
C GLU A 51 22.81 -3.00 -0.93
N LEU A 52 22.69 -4.14 -1.62
CA LEU A 52 23.77 -5.12 -1.84
C LEU A 52 24.41 -4.99 -3.22
N GLY A 53 23.98 -4.02 -4.03
CA GLY A 53 24.47 -3.83 -5.39
C GLY A 53 23.83 -4.75 -6.43
N LYS A 54 22.77 -5.50 -6.07
CA LYS A 54 22.03 -6.34 -7.02
C LYS A 54 21.12 -5.48 -7.88
N GLU A 55 21.18 -5.70 -9.19
CA GLU A 55 20.27 -5.08 -10.14
C GLU A 55 18.91 -5.80 -10.13
N HIS A 56 17.84 -5.01 -10.03
CA HIS A 56 16.46 -5.44 -10.11
C HIS A 56 15.78 -4.75 -11.30
N VAL A 57 15.10 -5.53 -12.14
CA VAL A 57 14.40 -5.02 -13.33
C VAL A 57 12.91 -5.27 -13.20
N PHE A 58 12.13 -4.21 -13.22
CA PHE A 58 10.68 -4.23 -13.05
C PHE A 58 9.96 -3.89 -14.34
N GLU A 59 8.93 -4.66 -14.67
CA GLU A 59 7.91 -4.28 -15.64
C GLU A 59 6.80 -3.47 -14.93
N ILE A 60 6.57 -2.25 -15.38
CA ILE A 60 5.55 -1.35 -14.84
C ILE A 60 4.27 -1.45 -15.66
N LYS A 61 3.14 -1.62 -14.96
CA LYS A 61 1.78 -1.70 -15.51
C LYS A 61 0.88 -0.70 -14.79
N ASN A 62 -0.05 -0.13 -15.53
CA ASN A 62 -1.12 0.69 -14.99
C ASN A 62 -2.47 0.03 -15.29
N TYR A 63 -3.30 -0.17 -14.29
CA TYR A 63 -4.68 -0.63 -14.44
C TYR A 63 -5.61 0.51 -14.06
N LEU A 64 -6.27 1.10 -15.05
CA LEU A 64 -7.24 2.15 -14.84
C LEU A 64 -8.63 1.54 -14.61
N MET A 65 -9.23 1.86 -13.46
CA MET A 65 -10.56 1.40 -13.05
C MET A 65 -11.44 2.61 -12.69
N PRO A 66 -12.79 2.45 -12.58
CA PRO A 66 -13.69 3.58 -12.37
C PRO A 66 -13.31 4.49 -11.19
N HIS A 67 -12.94 3.93 -10.05
CA HIS A 67 -12.69 4.69 -8.82
C HIS A 67 -11.20 4.84 -8.45
N LEU A 68 -10.33 4.06 -9.08
CA LEU A 68 -8.90 4.09 -8.79
C LEU A 68 -8.04 3.69 -9.99
N SER A 69 -6.78 4.11 -9.95
CA SER A 69 -5.72 3.67 -10.83
C SER A 69 -4.70 2.87 -10.02
N LYS A 70 -4.44 1.63 -10.45
CA LYS A 70 -3.46 0.73 -9.83
C LYS A 70 -2.17 0.72 -10.64
N TRP A 71 -1.11 1.24 -10.05
CA TRP A 71 0.24 1.14 -10.58
C TRP A 71 0.91 -0.09 -9.99
N LEU A 72 1.41 -0.97 -10.85
CA LEU A 72 2.01 -2.26 -10.48
C LEU A 72 3.42 -2.36 -11.08
N ALA A 73 4.40 -2.75 -10.28
CA ALA A 73 5.73 -3.15 -10.72
C ALA A 73 5.93 -4.64 -10.42
N VAL A 74 6.33 -5.41 -11.43
CA VAL A 74 6.58 -6.85 -11.31
C VAL A 74 8.01 -7.14 -11.73
N GLU A 75 8.78 -7.77 -10.85
CA GLU A 75 10.06 -8.40 -11.18
C GLU A 75 9.82 -9.90 -11.41
N GLU A 76 10.48 -10.45 -12.43
CA GLU A 76 10.37 -11.88 -12.76
C GLU A 76 10.93 -12.74 -11.62
N GLY A 77 10.06 -13.56 -11.00
CA GLY A 77 10.43 -14.43 -9.88
C GLY A 77 10.87 -13.69 -8.61
N GLY A 78 10.56 -12.39 -8.51
CA GLY A 78 11.10 -11.51 -7.48
C GLY A 78 10.03 -10.69 -6.77
N TYR A 79 10.30 -9.40 -6.62
CA TYR A 79 9.39 -8.47 -5.95
C TYR A 79 8.16 -8.12 -6.80
N VAL A 80 7.04 -7.89 -6.12
CA VAL A 80 5.85 -7.25 -6.68
C VAL A 80 5.49 -6.06 -5.80
N PHE A 81 5.29 -4.89 -6.41
CA PHE A 81 4.90 -3.68 -5.71
C PHE A 81 3.69 -3.05 -6.37
N GLU A 82 2.78 -2.52 -5.57
CA GLU A 82 1.65 -1.75 -6.07
C GLU A 82 1.44 -0.44 -5.32
N VAL A 83 0.81 0.51 -6.00
CA VAL A 83 0.30 1.76 -5.44
C VAL A 83 -1.08 1.99 -6.04
N LEU A 84 -2.03 2.42 -5.21
CA LEU A 84 -3.36 2.84 -5.63
C LEU A 84 -3.43 4.37 -5.53
N VAL A 85 -3.92 5.02 -6.59
CA VAL A 85 -4.25 6.45 -6.59
C VAL A 85 -5.68 6.64 -7.07
N GLY A 86 -6.33 7.72 -6.68
CA GLY A 86 -7.66 8.05 -7.21
C GLY A 86 -7.61 8.22 -8.72
N THR A 87 -8.71 7.92 -9.42
CA THR A 87 -8.73 8.01 -10.90
C THR A 87 -8.44 9.42 -11.41
N HIS A 88 -8.91 10.43 -10.67
CA HIS A 88 -8.70 11.84 -11.01
C HIS A 88 -7.39 12.41 -10.44
N ASP A 89 -6.63 11.63 -9.67
CA ASP A 89 -5.29 12.03 -9.25
C ASP A 89 -4.33 11.98 -10.44
N SER A 90 -3.23 12.75 -10.33
CA SER A 90 -2.17 12.76 -11.32
C SER A 90 -1.58 11.35 -11.50
N GLN A 91 -1.74 10.79 -12.70
CA GLN A 91 -1.15 9.51 -13.10
C GLN A 91 0.38 9.54 -12.96
N GLN A 92 1.01 10.68 -13.25
CA GLN A 92 2.45 10.89 -13.05
C GLN A 92 2.84 10.74 -11.58
N SER A 93 2.04 11.31 -10.67
CA SER A 93 2.27 11.21 -9.23
C SER A 93 2.13 9.77 -8.73
N GLY A 94 1.18 8.99 -9.28
CA GLY A 94 1.08 7.56 -8.99
C GLY A 94 2.30 6.75 -9.42
N LEU A 95 2.85 7.03 -10.61
CA LEU A 95 4.09 6.42 -11.09
C LEU A 95 5.30 6.79 -10.23
N GLU A 96 5.40 8.06 -9.81
CA GLU A 96 6.46 8.53 -8.91
C GLU A 96 6.38 7.88 -7.53
N ALA A 97 5.16 7.74 -6.98
CA ALA A 97 4.93 7.03 -5.73
C ALA A 97 5.34 5.55 -5.82
N LEU A 98 5.01 4.86 -6.92
CA LEU A 98 5.45 3.49 -7.15
C LEU A 98 6.99 3.39 -7.18
N LYS A 99 7.66 4.29 -7.89
CA LYS A 99 9.14 4.32 -7.94
C LYS A 99 9.75 4.56 -6.56
N ALA A 100 9.21 5.52 -5.80
CA ALA A 100 9.67 5.80 -4.45
C ALA A 100 9.50 4.57 -3.54
N LYS A 101 8.36 3.88 -3.64
CA LYS A 101 8.09 2.63 -2.90
C LYS A 101 9.09 1.53 -3.22
N ILE A 102 9.42 1.31 -4.50
CA ILE A 102 10.41 0.31 -4.93
C ILE A 102 11.79 0.63 -4.32
N VAL A 103 12.24 1.87 -4.44
CA VAL A 103 13.54 2.31 -3.89
C VAL A 103 13.57 2.11 -2.37
N LYS A 104 12.50 2.50 -1.67
CA LYS A 104 12.37 2.32 -0.22
C LYS A 104 12.44 0.85 0.17
N ALA A 105 11.68 -0.01 -0.50
CA ALA A 105 11.66 -1.45 -0.23
C ALA A 105 13.03 -2.12 -0.47
N LEU A 106 13.74 -1.73 -1.53
CA LEU A 106 15.05 -2.30 -1.87
C LEU A 106 16.20 -1.74 -1.02
N SER A 107 15.97 -0.65 -0.29
CA SER A 107 16.96 -0.04 0.61
C SER A 107 17.14 -0.79 1.94
N TYR A 108 16.27 -1.75 2.25
CA TYR A 108 16.32 -2.51 3.49
C TYR A 108 15.80 -3.94 3.30
N LYS A 109 16.68 -4.92 3.41
CA LYS A 109 16.31 -6.34 3.37
C LYS A 109 15.74 -6.82 4.70
N SER A 110 14.68 -7.63 4.67
CA SER A 110 14.10 -8.30 5.86
C SER A 110 14.79 -9.63 6.21
N LEU A 111 15.51 -10.19 5.25
CA LEU A 111 16.36 -11.38 5.41
C LEU A 111 17.82 -10.96 5.63
N ARG A 112 18.53 -11.77 6.40
CA ARG A 112 19.98 -11.68 6.58
C ARG A 112 20.62 -12.89 5.91
N ALA A 113 21.35 -12.64 4.82
CA ALA A 113 22.23 -13.63 4.22
C ALA A 113 23.26 -14.12 5.23
N SER A 114 23.52 -15.42 5.26
CA SER A 114 24.55 -16.03 6.07
C SER A 114 25.70 -16.51 5.19
N ASP A 115 26.90 -16.01 5.46
CA ASP A 115 28.14 -16.49 4.82
C ASP A 115 28.65 -17.79 5.45
N ASN A 116 27.89 -18.37 6.37
CA ASN A 116 28.32 -19.49 7.17
C ASN A 116 28.29 -20.77 6.34
N ARG A 117 29.42 -21.46 6.25
CA ARG A 117 29.52 -22.76 5.54
C ARG A 117 28.78 -23.89 6.26
N HIS A 118 28.40 -23.67 7.51
CA HIS A 118 27.66 -24.64 8.32
C HIS A 118 26.17 -24.35 8.23
N PHE A 119 25.38 -25.40 8.13
CA PHE A 119 23.93 -25.31 8.17
C PHE A 119 23.45 -24.80 9.53
N ILE A 120 22.65 -23.73 9.51
CA ILE A 120 21.94 -23.21 10.68
C ILE A 120 20.48 -23.64 10.55
N GLU A 121 19.99 -24.39 11.53
CA GLU A 121 18.62 -24.96 11.49
C GLU A 121 17.54 -23.89 11.37
N SER A 122 17.72 -22.76 12.05
CA SER A 122 16.80 -21.61 12.01
C SER A 122 16.92 -20.76 10.73
N ASN A 123 17.66 -21.21 9.72
CA ASN A 123 17.74 -20.55 8.42
C ASN A 123 16.96 -21.33 7.35
N ILE A 124 16.69 -20.66 6.24
CA ILE A 124 16.17 -21.27 5.02
C ILE A 124 17.26 -21.25 3.94
N ILE A 125 17.17 -22.17 2.99
CA ILE A 125 18.05 -22.18 1.80
C ILE A 125 17.19 -21.79 0.61
N VAL A 126 17.55 -20.68 -0.03
CA VAL A 126 16.93 -20.19 -1.26
C VAL A 126 18.07 -19.83 -2.21
N ASP A 127 18.01 -20.28 -3.46
CA ASP A 127 19.05 -20.03 -4.47
C ASP A 127 20.47 -20.38 -3.98
N ASP A 128 20.64 -21.57 -3.36
CA ASP A 128 21.91 -22.06 -2.80
C ASP A 128 22.53 -21.19 -1.69
N GLN A 129 21.77 -20.23 -1.14
CA GLN A 129 22.21 -19.34 -0.08
C GLN A 129 21.34 -19.48 1.17
N GLN A 130 21.97 -19.41 2.35
CA GLN A 130 21.27 -19.46 3.63
C GLN A 130 20.80 -18.07 4.06
N TYR A 131 19.55 -17.98 4.50
CA TYR A 131 18.93 -16.76 4.99
C TYR A 131 18.32 -16.97 6.37
N GLY A 132 18.61 -16.05 7.29
CA GLY A 132 17.93 -15.92 8.58
C GLY A 132 17.01 -14.72 8.60
N LEU A 133 16.00 -14.74 9.47
CA LEU A 133 15.03 -13.65 9.60
C LEU A 133 15.61 -12.52 10.50
N LYS A 134 15.43 -11.26 10.11
CA LYS A 134 15.70 -10.11 11.00
C LYS A 134 14.55 -9.94 11.99
N SER A 135 14.82 -9.31 13.14
CA SER A 135 13.78 -9.06 14.17
C SER A 135 12.71 -8.06 13.74
N ILE A 136 12.97 -7.30 12.67
CA ILE A 136 12.05 -6.34 12.05
C ILE A 136 12.14 -6.57 10.54
N GLY A 137 10.99 -6.67 9.89
CA GLY A 137 10.92 -6.92 8.46
C GLY A 137 9.50 -6.80 7.92
N THR A 138 9.37 -6.95 6.61
CA THR A 138 8.09 -6.99 5.89
C THR A 138 8.08 -8.22 4.99
N GLY A 139 6.92 -8.86 4.89
CA GLY A 139 6.67 -9.94 3.96
C GLY A 139 5.25 -9.81 3.40
N THR A 140 5.06 -10.27 2.17
CA THR A 140 3.77 -10.28 1.50
C THR A 140 3.19 -11.68 1.57
N ILE A 141 1.97 -11.83 2.08
CA ILE A 141 1.27 -13.11 2.02
C ILE A 141 1.02 -13.44 0.55
N TYR A 142 1.40 -14.65 0.17
CA TYR A 142 1.16 -15.19 -1.16
C TYR A 142 0.32 -16.46 -1.02
N ALA A 143 -0.74 -16.55 -1.83
CA ALA A 143 -1.54 -17.74 -1.97
C ALA A 143 -1.91 -17.90 -3.45
N ASP A 144 -1.57 -19.04 -4.05
CA ASP A 144 -2.08 -19.38 -5.37
C ASP A 144 -3.52 -19.91 -5.23
N ALA A 145 -4.50 -19.04 -5.46
CA ALA A 145 -5.91 -19.39 -5.35
C ALA A 145 -6.36 -20.46 -6.37
N PHE A 146 -5.54 -20.77 -7.38
CA PHE A 146 -5.89 -21.72 -8.44
C PHE A 146 -5.23 -23.09 -8.27
N SER A 147 -4.23 -23.22 -7.41
CA SER A 147 -3.53 -24.50 -7.25
C SER A 147 -4.34 -25.53 -6.45
N GLY A 148 -5.24 -25.06 -5.58
CA GLY A 148 -6.08 -25.91 -4.74
C GLY A 148 -5.31 -26.65 -3.64
N ASP A 149 -4.00 -26.40 -3.51
CA ASP A 149 -3.13 -26.97 -2.48
C ASP A 149 -2.85 -25.92 -1.40
N ALA A 150 -3.11 -26.27 -0.14
CA ALA A 150 -2.88 -25.38 0.99
C ALA A 150 -1.38 -25.11 1.20
N ASP A 151 -0.52 -26.02 0.70
CA ASP A 151 0.93 -25.90 0.76
C ASP A 151 1.51 -24.85 -0.20
N ASP A 152 0.70 -24.31 -1.13
CA ASP A 152 1.10 -23.20 -2.02
C ASP A 152 0.90 -21.81 -1.39
N CYS A 153 0.56 -21.76 -0.10
CA CYS A 153 0.50 -20.54 0.68
C CYS A 153 1.83 -20.28 1.42
N GLY A 154 2.31 -19.04 1.36
CA GLY A 154 3.55 -18.65 2.01
C GLY A 154 3.70 -17.15 2.12
N ILE A 155 4.93 -16.73 2.34
CA ILE A 155 5.31 -15.33 2.48
C ILE A 155 6.41 -15.04 1.48
N VAL A 156 6.23 -14.01 0.66
CA VAL A 156 7.31 -13.45 -0.15
C VAL A 156 8.08 -12.44 0.70
N ILE A 157 9.34 -12.72 1.00
CA ILE A 157 10.24 -11.87 1.77
C ILE A 157 11.45 -11.54 0.91
N ASP A 158 11.74 -10.26 0.70
CA ASP A 158 12.82 -9.80 -0.17
C ASP A 158 12.81 -10.41 -1.59
N GLY A 159 11.61 -10.53 -2.16
CA GLY A 159 11.38 -11.15 -3.48
C GLY A 159 11.56 -12.66 -3.50
N LYS A 160 11.72 -13.32 -2.34
CA LYS A 160 11.87 -14.78 -2.23
C LYS A 160 10.63 -15.38 -1.63
N TYR A 161 10.09 -16.40 -2.28
CA TYR A 161 9.03 -17.20 -1.69
C TYR A 161 9.57 -18.03 -0.52
N VAL A 162 8.87 -17.96 0.61
CA VAL A 162 9.16 -18.71 1.83
C VAL A 162 7.86 -19.39 2.25
N SER A 163 7.85 -20.73 2.31
CA SER A 163 6.68 -21.45 2.80
C SER A 163 6.37 -21.07 4.26
N PHE A 164 5.13 -21.23 4.71
CA PHE A 164 4.83 -21.00 6.14
C PHE A 164 5.59 -21.94 7.07
N SER A 165 5.89 -23.17 6.63
CA SER A 165 6.73 -24.11 7.38
C SER A 165 8.16 -23.57 7.54
N ASP A 166 8.76 -23.10 6.45
CA ASP A 166 10.09 -22.49 6.47
C ASP A 166 10.10 -21.22 7.31
N PHE A 167 9.09 -20.35 7.19
CA PHE A 167 8.96 -19.17 8.02
C PHE A 167 8.87 -19.54 9.51
N GLY A 168 8.05 -20.54 9.87
CA GLY A 168 7.97 -21.06 11.24
C GLY A 168 9.30 -21.65 11.74
N ARG A 169 10.10 -22.25 10.87
CA ARG A 169 11.47 -22.67 11.23
C ARG A 169 12.38 -21.47 11.47
N MET A 170 12.28 -20.41 10.67
CA MET A 170 13.07 -19.20 10.86
C MET A 170 12.76 -18.49 12.19
N THR A 171 11.50 -18.52 12.64
CA THR A 171 11.12 -17.88 13.91
C THR A 171 11.70 -18.59 15.14
N SER A 172 12.16 -19.85 15.02
CA SER A 172 12.86 -20.55 16.12
C SER A 172 14.11 -19.81 16.62
N ALA A 173 14.72 -18.96 15.80
CA ALA A 173 15.83 -18.10 16.22
C ALA A 173 15.44 -17.07 17.32
N PHE A 174 14.14 -16.86 17.52
CA PHE A 174 13.56 -15.93 18.49
C PHE A 174 12.85 -16.65 19.65
N GLU A 175 13.33 -17.84 20.03
CA GLU A 175 12.81 -18.55 21.20
C GLU A 175 12.76 -17.64 22.45
N GLY A 176 11.60 -17.60 23.10
CA GLY A 176 11.35 -16.74 24.27
C GLY A 176 10.91 -15.31 23.98
N PHE A 177 10.83 -14.90 22.71
CA PHE A 177 10.30 -13.59 22.30
C PHE A 177 8.79 -13.66 22.00
N VAL A 178 8.15 -12.49 21.93
CA VAL A 178 6.74 -12.34 21.54
C VAL A 178 6.67 -11.80 20.10
N LEU A 179 5.87 -12.45 19.25
CA LEU A 179 5.59 -11.99 17.89
C LEU A 179 4.39 -11.03 17.90
N GLU A 180 4.61 -9.79 17.47
CA GLU A 180 3.55 -8.82 17.20
C GLU A 180 3.45 -8.62 15.69
N TYR A 181 2.24 -8.62 15.13
CA TYR A 181 2.02 -8.50 13.69
C TYR A 181 0.88 -7.53 13.36
N GLN A 182 0.94 -6.97 12.15
CA GLN A 182 -0.09 -6.13 11.56
C GLN A 182 -0.18 -6.46 10.07
N PHE A 183 -1.37 -6.77 9.59
CA PHE A 183 -1.63 -6.89 8.15
C PHE A 183 -1.95 -5.52 7.59
N ARG A 184 -1.49 -5.23 6.38
CA ARG A 184 -1.64 -3.95 5.69
C ARG A 184 -1.90 -4.21 4.22
N ASP A 185 -2.46 -3.23 3.51
CA ASP A 185 -2.71 -3.39 2.09
C ASP A 185 -1.38 -3.49 1.32
N ALA A 186 -1.36 -4.23 0.22
CA ALA A 186 -0.18 -4.36 -0.62
C ALA A 186 0.24 -3.00 -1.23
N ALA A 187 -0.67 -2.03 -1.31
CA ALA A 187 -0.45 -0.66 -1.74
C ALA A 187 0.28 0.22 -0.71
N ASP A 188 0.25 -0.16 0.57
CA ASP A 188 0.85 0.64 1.65
C ASP A 188 2.37 0.67 1.61
N GLU A 189 2.96 1.65 2.30
CA GLU A 189 4.41 1.75 2.36
C GLU A 189 5.05 0.61 3.19
N PRO A 190 6.09 -0.06 2.66
CA PRO A 190 6.85 -1.05 3.42
C PRO A 190 7.68 -0.37 4.52
N LEU A 191 8.08 -1.15 5.54
CA LEU A 191 8.99 -0.67 6.56
C LEU A 191 10.36 -0.35 5.93
N GLY A 192 10.81 0.89 6.10
CA GLY A 192 12.18 1.30 5.77
C GLY A 192 13.16 0.97 6.89
N LYS A 193 14.46 1.18 6.63
CA LYS A 193 15.57 0.90 7.56
C LYS A 193 15.42 1.47 8.98
N ASN A 194 14.77 2.63 9.10
CA ASN A 194 14.58 3.34 10.37
C ASN A 194 13.11 3.30 10.85
N MET A 195 12.32 2.33 10.38
CA MET A 195 10.92 2.17 10.73
C MET A 195 10.72 0.90 11.57
N ALA A 196 9.76 0.96 12.48
CA ALA A 196 9.30 -0.17 13.27
C ALA A 196 7.79 -0.06 13.49
N LEU A 197 7.14 -1.19 13.75
CA LEU A 197 5.76 -1.19 14.19
C LEU A 197 5.70 -0.57 15.60
N LYS A 198 4.78 0.37 15.79
CA LYS A 198 4.53 1.01 17.10
C LYS A 198 3.12 0.65 17.54
N LYS A 199 2.95 0.33 18.81
CA LYS A 199 1.62 0.21 19.42
C LYS A 199 0.93 1.57 19.39
N VAL A 200 -0.23 1.62 18.76
CA VAL A 200 -1.10 2.79 18.72
C VAL A 200 -2.36 2.46 19.53
N ASP A 201 -2.75 3.39 20.40
CA ASP A 201 -4.05 3.33 21.08
C ASP A 201 -5.10 3.87 20.11
N VAL A 202 -5.97 2.98 19.64
CA VAL A 202 -7.04 3.28 18.67
C VAL A 202 -8.40 3.43 19.36
N SER A 203 -8.43 3.61 20.69
CA SER A 203 -9.66 3.98 21.37
C SER A 203 -10.18 5.32 20.86
N LYS A 204 -11.51 5.49 20.86
CA LYS A 204 -12.18 6.72 20.47
C LYS A 204 -11.55 7.96 21.11
N GLU A 205 -11.32 7.90 22.42
CA GLU A 205 -10.76 9.00 23.19
C GLU A 205 -9.34 9.33 22.76
N ALA A 206 -8.51 8.32 22.47
CA ALA A 206 -7.14 8.51 22.04
C ALA A 206 -7.05 9.12 20.63
N VAL A 207 -7.89 8.66 19.70
CA VAL A 207 -7.93 9.17 18.32
C VAL A 207 -8.46 10.61 18.29
N ILE A 208 -9.58 10.88 18.98
CA ILE A 208 -10.13 12.25 19.11
C ILE A 208 -9.10 13.18 19.74
N PHE A 209 -8.43 12.74 20.82
CA PHE A 209 -7.42 13.55 21.47
C PHE A 209 -6.25 13.89 20.55
N ARG A 210 -5.76 12.93 19.75
CA ARG A 210 -4.69 13.18 18.77
C ARG A 210 -5.14 14.19 17.71
N PHE A 211 -6.30 13.95 17.10
CA PHE A 211 -6.87 14.84 16.08
C PHE A 211 -7.04 16.27 16.62
N ASP A 212 -7.72 16.44 17.77
CA ASP A 212 -7.95 17.74 18.38
C ASP A 212 -6.64 18.45 18.77
N ARG A 213 -5.63 17.68 19.20
CA ARG A 213 -4.31 18.23 19.53
C ARG A 213 -3.63 18.80 18.29
N TYR A 214 -3.70 18.12 17.15
CA TYR A 214 -3.12 18.61 15.90
C TYR A 214 -3.85 19.84 15.35
N GLN A 215 -5.19 19.84 15.41
CA GLN A 215 -5.99 21.02 15.08
C GLN A 215 -5.52 22.26 15.86
N ARG A 216 -5.38 22.13 17.18
CA ARG A 216 -4.90 23.24 18.04
C ARG A 216 -3.47 23.70 17.77
N TRP A 217 -2.64 22.82 17.19
CA TRP A 217 -1.25 23.16 16.92
C TRP A 217 -1.12 23.89 15.58
N LEU A 218 -1.86 23.47 14.57
CA LEU A 218 -1.68 23.95 13.20
C LEU A 218 -2.60 25.12 12.84
N LEU A 219 -3.72 25.29 13.55
CA LEU A 219 -4.65 26.40 13.37
C LEU A 219 -4.33 27.57 14.30
N ILE A 220 -4.59 28.79 13.82
CA ILE A 220 -4.55 30.03 14.58
C ILE A 220 -5.97 30.60 14.60
N ASP A 221 -6.61 30.63 15.76
CA ASP A 221 -8.00 31.10 15.90
C ASP A 221 -9.00 30.44 14.90
N ASP A 222 -8.88 29.12 14.72
CA ASP A 222 -9.64 28.29 13.76
C ASP A 222 -9.32 28.54 12.26
N GLU A 223 -8.37 29.42 11.95
CA GLU A 223 -7.85 29.65 10.61
C GLU A 223 -6.62 28.78 10.33
N LEU A 224 -6.54 28.17 9.14
CA LEU A 224 -5.39 27.42 8.65
C LEU A 224 -4.46 28.34 7.85
N PRO A 225 -3.27 28.69 8.38
CA PRO A 225 -2.29 29.48 7.64
C PRO A 225 -1.82 28.75 6.39
N ARG A 226 -1.65 29.47 5.29
CA ARG A 226 -1.27 28.90 3.99
C ARG A 226 0.06 28.14 4.04
N GLU A 227 1.01 28.60 4.84
CA GLU A 227 2.30 27.95 5.09
C GLU A 227 2.17 26.57 5.74
N ASN A 228 1.07 26.33 6.48
CA ASN A 228 0.83 25.10 7.20
C ASN A 228 -0.02 24.09 6.40
N GLU A 229 -0.57 24.45 5.23
CA GLU A 229 -1.51 23.59 4.48
C GLU A 229 -0.95 22.19 4.20
N ASN A 230 0.33 22.10 3.79
CA ASN A 230 0.95 20.80 3.48
C ASN A 230 1.14 19.94 4.74
N GLU A 231 1.60 20.56 5.83
CA GLU A 231 1.78 19.86 7.11
C GLU A 231 0.43 19.42 7.68
N TYR A 232 -0.58 20.29 7.58
CA TYR A 232 -1.95 20.00 7.99
C TYR A 232 -2.55 18.85 7.20
N LEU A 233 -2.42 18.86 5.86
CA LEU A 233 -2.87 17.75 5.02
C LEU A 233 -2.19 16.43 5.44
N GLN A 234 -0.88 16.44 5.66
CA GLN A 234 -0.14 15.25 6.06
C GLN A 234 -0.62 14.72 7.41
N VAL A 235 -0.71 15.59 8.43
CA VAL A 235 -1.10 15.19 9.78
C VAL A 235 -2.56 14.77 9.86
N MET A 236 -3.45 15.42 9.10
CA MET A 236 -4.84 15.00 9.02
C MET A 236 -4.98 13.64 8.35
N LYS A 237 -4.18 13.32 7.33
CA LYS A 237 -4.13 11.98 6.75
C LYS A 237 -3.70 10.93 7.77
N GLU A 238 -2.67 11.21 8.58
CA GLU A 238 -2.28 10.31 9.67
C GLU A 238 -3.42 10.07 10.69
N CYS A 239 -4.24 11.09 10.94
CA CYS A 239 -5.43 10.93 11.80
C CYS A 239 -6.56 10.17 11.10
N ILE A 240 -6.67 10.27 9.78
CA ILE A 240 -7.64 9.50 9.00
C ILE A 240 -7.21 8.04 8.92
N ASP A 241 -5.91 7.73 8.83
CA ASP A 241 -5.38 6.37 8.92
C ASP A 241 -5.73 5.70 10.26
N ASP A 242 -5.89 6.48 11.35
CA ASP A 242 -6.39 5.94 12.62
C ASP A 242 -7.82 5.37 12.47
N LEU A 243 -8.66 5.88 11.57
CA LEU A 243 -9.99 5.31 11.29
C LEU A 243 -9.88 3.92 10.66
N ASP A 244 -8.96 3.74 9.70
CA ASP A 244 -8.68 2.42 9.13
C ASP A 244 -8.21 1.44 10.20
N LEU A 245 -7.32 1.88 11.11
CA LEU A 245 -6.88 1.07 12.23
C LEU A 245 -8.03 0.71 13.19
N MET A 246 -8.96 1.63 13.45
CA MET A 246 -10.16 1.36 14.24
C MET A 246 -11.05 0.30 13.59
N ILE A 247 -11.27 0.39 12.27
CA ILE A 247 -12.05 -0.60 11.51
C ILE A 247 -11.37 -1.96 11.57
N MET A 248 -10.06 -2.02 11.36
CA MET A 248 -9.27 -3.26 11.45
C MET A 248 -9.29 -3.90 12.84
N ALA A 249 -9.41 -3.08 13.89
CA ALA A 249 -9.51 -3.52 15.28
C ALA A 249 -10.96 -3.75 15.76
N ASP A 250 -11.94 -3.73 14.84
CA ASP A 250 -13.36 -3.99 15.09
C ASP A 250 -14.07 -2.95 15.98
N PHE A 251 -13.60 -1.70 15.99
CA PHE A 251 -14.22 -0.57 16.70
C PHE A 251 -15.17 0.23 15.78
N ARG A 252 -16.12 -0.44 15.12
CA ARG A 252 -16.96 0.17 14.06
C ARG A 252 -17.83 1.33 14.56
N ASP A 253 -18.52 1.15 15.68
CA ASP A 253 -19.43 2.17 16.23
C ASP A 253 -18.66 3.40 16.73
N GLU A 254 -17.53 3.18 17.40
CA GLU A 254 -16.62 4.24 17.81
C GLU A 254 -16.00 4.94 16.60
N CYS A 255 -15.58 4.20 15.57
CA CYS A 255 -15.03 4.76 14.34
C CYS A 255 -16.02 5.74 13.69
N ARG A 256 -17.32 5.39 13.65
CA ARG A 256 -18.38 6.27 13.15
C ARG A 256 -18.43 7.58 13.95
N GLN A 257 -18.41 7.50 15.27
CA GLN A 257 -18.41 8.70 16.14
C GLN A 257 -17.16 9.56 15.97
N VAL A 258 -15.98 8.93 15.81
CA VAL A 258 -14.72 9.66 15.55
C VAL A 258 -14.79 10.36 14.19
N ALA A 259 -15.26 9.67 13.14
CA ALA A 259 -15.38 10.25 11.81
C ALA A 259 -16.36 11.43 11.78
N GLU A 260 -17.51 11.33 12.44
CA GLU A 260 -18.45 12.44 12.60
C GLU A 260 -17.83 13.64 13.35
N HIS A 261 -17.05 13.37 14.41
CA HIS A 261 -16.31 14.41 15.13
C HIS A 261 -15.27 15.10 14.23
N MET A 262 -14.47 14.32 13.50
CA MET A 262 -13.47 14.84 12.57
C MET A 262 -14.11 15.71 11.49
N LYS A 263 -15.18 15.24 10.85
CA LYS A 263 -15.92 16.01 9.83
C LYS A 263 -16.45 17.33 10.39
N SER A 264 -17.13 17.29 11.54
CA SER A 264 -17.69 18.50 12.17
C SER A 264 -16.63 19.54 12.55
N LYS A 265 -15.39 19.10 12.78
CA LYS A 265 -14.25 20.00 13.04
C LYS A 265 -13.64 20.54 11.76
N LEU A 266 -13.41 19.68 10.76
CA LEU A 266 -12.87 20.08 9.46
C LEU A 266 -13.76 21.10 8.75
N GLU A 267 -15.08 20.95 8.83
CA GLU A 267 -16.05 21.90 8.25
C GLU A 267 -15.99 23.30 8.85
N LYS A 268 -15.40 23.46 10.04
CA LYS A 268 -15.27 24.75 10.75
C LYS A 268 -13.93 25.44 10.49
N VAL A 269 -13.00 24.78 9.79
CA VAL A 269 -11.67 25.33 9.52
C VAL A 269 -11.79 26.41 8.47
N GLU A 270 -11.37 27.62 8.80
CA GLU A 270 -11.29 28.72 7.86
C GLU A 270 -9.98 28.59 7.06
N THR A 271 -10.08 28.50 5.73
CA THR A 271 -8.91 28.37 4.85
C THR A 271 -9.15 29.07 3.50
N GLU A 272 -8.08 29.60 2.91
CA GLU A 272 -8.10 30.11 1.53
C GLU A 272 -8.37 28.99 0.50
N SER A 273 -8.07 27.73 0.85
CA SER A 273 -8.15 26.57 -0.03
C SER A 273 -9.22 25.59 0.41
N SER A 274 -10.48 25.84 0.04
CA SER A 274 -11.60 24.92 0.33
C SER A 274 -11.38 23.51 -0.26
N VAL A 275 -10.57 23.40 -1.31
CA VAL A 275 -10.19 22.12 -1.94
C VAL A 275 -9.49 21.19 -0.96
N LEU A 276 -8.67 21.72 -0.04
CA LEU A 276 -7.97 20.89 0.94
C LEU A 276 -8.95 20.19 1.88
N ILE A 277 -9.90 20.95 2.43
CA ILE A 277 -10.90 20.43 3.37
C ILE A 277 -11.83 19.44 2.69
N ILE A 278 -12.28 19.75 1.46
CA ILE A 278 -13.12 18.84 0.67
C ILE A 278 -12.40 17.49 0.47
N ARG A 279 -11.11 17.50 0.12
CA ARG A 279 -10.35 16.25 -0.07
C ARG A 279 -10.25 15.42 1.20
N LEU A 280 -10.08 16.05 2.37
CA LEU A 280 -10.03 15.34 3.65
C LEU A 280 -11.40 14.74 4.02
N LEU A 281 -12.48 15.46 3.78
CA LEU A 281 -13.85 14.98 4.01
C LEU A 281 -14.16 13.78 3.10
N ASP A 282 -13.84 13.88 1.81
CA ASP A 282 -14.00 12.79 0.83
C ASP A 282 -13.20 11.54 1.25
N GLU A 283 -12.01 11.72 1.82
CA GLU A 283 -11.16 10.61 2.29
C GLU A 283 -11.77 9.91 3.52
N ILE A 284 -12.31 10.67 4.48
CA ILE A 284 -13.07 10.11 5.62
C ILE A 284 -14.30 9.36 5.10
N ASP A 285 -15.05 9.95 4.16
CA ASP A 285 -16.22 9.30 3.56
C ASP A 285 -15.86 7.99 2.87
N ARG A 286 -14.76 7.96 2.11
CA ARG A 286 -14.28 6.76 1.42
C ARG A 286 -13.98 5.63 2.41
N ILE A 287 -13.28 5.92 3.51
CA ILE A 287 -12.91 4.92 4.52
C ILE A 287 -14.16 4.41 5.27
N THR A 288 -15.04 5.33 5.63
CA THR A 288 -16.21 5.00 6.45
C THR A 288 -17.41 4.53 5.64
N TRP A 289 -17.37 4.57 4.31
CA TRP A 289 -18.48 4.21 3.43
C TRP A 289 -19.08 2.83 3.75
N PHE A 290 -18.23 1.83 4.00
CA PHE A 290 -18.66 0.48 4.35
C PHE A 290 -19.40 0.39 5.69
N LEU A 291 -19.15 1.32 6.62
CA LEU A 291 -19.82 1.36 7.92
C LEU A 291 -21.28 1.79 7.82
N PHE A 292 -21.70 2.39 6.69
CA PHE A 292 -23.06 2.88 6.46
C PHE A 292 -23.89 1.98 5.54
N MET A 293 -23.33 0.86 5.08
CA MET A 293 -24.03 -0.08 4.19
C MET A 293 -24.73 -1.24 4.91
N ASP A 294 -24.44 -1.44 6.20
CA ASP A 294 -25.00 -2.54 7.01
C ASP A 294 -26.30 -2.16 7.78
N GLU A 295 -26.93 -1.02 7.45
CA GLU A 295 -28.26 -0.59 7.95
C GLU A 295 -29.36 -0.76 6.91
#